data_AF-A0A3D9HQG1-F1
#
_entry.id   AF-A0A3D9HQG1-F1
#
_cell.length_a   1.000
_cell.length_b   1.000
_cell.length_c   1.000
_cell.angle_alpha   90.00
_cell.angle_beta   90.00
_cell.angle_gamma   90.00
#
_symmetry.space_group_name_H-M   'P 1'
#
loop_
_entity.id
_entity.type
_entity.pdbx_description
1 polymer ?
#
loop_
_entity_poly.entity_id
_entity_poly.type
_entity_poly.pdbx_seq_one_letter_code
_entity_poly.pdbx_strand_id
1 'polypeptide(L)' 'TDYKHRSFGEAYGVLIKELQLDMRAIFILDANNTIQYVEYLKEMTDHPDYEAALNALRELI' A
#
# COMPACT_ATOMS: atom_id res chain seq x y z
N THR A 1 5.12 17.80 8.14
CA THR A 1 4.10 17.07 7.37
C THR A 1 4.74 15.79 6.86
N ASP A 2 3.96 14.73 6.61
CA ASP A 2 4.52 13.47 6.09
C ASP A 2 5.30 13.68 4.78
N TYR A 3 4.84 14.61 3.92
CA TYR A 3 5.60 15.05 2.73
C TYR A 3 7.07 15.43 3.00
N LYS A 4 7.39 16.02 4.17
CA LYS A 4 8.76 16.42 4.53
C LYS A 4 9.59 15.27 5.10
N HIS A 5 8.94 14.34 5.80
CA HIS A 5 9.62 13.32 6.60
C HIS A 5 9.55 11.92 5.98
N ARG A 6 8.65 11.69 5.02
CA ARG A 6 8.40 10.41 4.36
C ARG A 6 8.15 9.25 5.34
N SER A 7 7.65 9.57 6.53
CA SER A 7 7.47 8.61 7.61
C SER A 7 6.55 7.45 7.22
N PHE A 8 5.50 7.71 6.45
CA PHE A 8 4.64 6.66 5.92
C PHE A 8 5.40 5.76 4.93
N GLY A 9 6.03 6.36 3.92
CA GLY A 9 6.77 5.62 2.92
C GLY A 9 7.89 4.76 3.50
N GLU A 10 8.61 5.25 4.51
CA GLU A 10 9.64 4.50 5.23
C GLU A 10 9.05 3.37 6.08
N ALA A 11 8.00 3.65 6.86
CA ALA A 11 7.40 2.68 7.77
C ALA A 11 6.66 1.54 7.04
N TYR A 12 6.04 1.84 5.89
CA TYR A 12 5.25 0.90 5.10
C TYR A 12 6.01 0.33 3.89
N GLY A 13 7.29 0.66 3.76
CA GLY A 13 8.15 0.11 2.71
C GLY A 13 7.79 0.56 1.29
N VAL A 14 7.08 1.67 1.14
CA VAL A 14 6.65 2.19 -0.17
C VAL A 14 7.50 3.38 -0.66
N LEU A 15 8.43 3.91 0.13
CA LEU A 15 9.25 5.04 -0.31
C LEU A 15 10.25 4.64 -1.41
N ILE A 16 10.13 5.25 -2.59
CA ILE A 16 11.13 5.23 -3.65
C ILE A 16 12.15 6.33 -3.34
N LYS A 17 13.32 5.95 -2.84
CA LYS A 17 14.33 6.88 -2.29
C LYS A 17 14.83 7.90 -3.31
N GLU A 18 14.99 7.49 -4.55
CA GLU A 18 15.52 8.31 -5.64
C GLU A 18 14.52 9.38 -6.09
N LEU A 19 13.22 9.05 -6.04
CA LEU A 19 12.14 9.93 -6.49
C LEU A 19 11.49 10.71 -5.35
N GLN A 20 11.71 10.29 -4.10
CA GLN A 20 11.02 10.83 -2.92
C GLN A 20 9.49 10.75 -3.05
N LEU A 21 9.01 9.66 -3.65
CA LEU A 21 7.60 9.36 -3.88
C LEU A 21 7.25 7.99 -3.31
N ASP A 22 6.00 7.81 -2.94
CA ASP A 22 5.48 6.51 -2.54
C ASP A 22 5.16 5.68 -3.79
N MET A 23 5.54 4.41 -3.76
CA MET A 23 5.27 3.44 -4.79
C MET A 23 3.80 3.03 -4.76
N ARG A 24 3.25 2.63 -5.90
CA ARG A 24 1.85 2.19 -6.01
C ARG A 24 1.65 0.92 -5.18
N ALA A 25 0.72 0.98 -4.23
CA ALA A 25 0.40 -0.12 -3.34
C ALA A 25 -1.08 -0.09 -2.90
N ILE A 26 -1.61 -1.24 -2.49
CA ILE A 26 -2.92 -1.38 -1.84
C ILE A 26 -2.69 -1.94 -0.43
N PHE A 27 -3.38 -1.36 0.55
CA PHE A 27 -3.43 -1.86 1.93
C PHE A 27 -4.89 -2.02 2.34
N ILE A 28 -5.26 -3.18 2.88
CA ILE A 28 -6.56 -3.39 3.54
C ILE A 28 -6.30 -3.67 5.01
N LEU A 29 -6.99 -2.94 5.87
CA LEU A 29 -6.87 -3.04 7.31
C LEU A 29 -8.21 -3.41 7.94
N ASP A 30 -8.17 -4.17 9.02
CA ASP A 30 -9.35 -4.42 9.86
C ASP A 30 -9.59 -3.29 10.88
N ALA A 31 -10.68 -3.41 11.65
CA ALA A 31 -11.05 -2.44 12.69
C ALA A 31 -10.01 -2.32 13.84
N ASN A 32 -9.11 -3.29 13.98
CA ASN A 32 -8.04 -3.28 14.97
C ASN A 32 -6.73 -2.68 14.41
N ASN A 33 -6.76 -2.10 13.20
CA ASN A 33 -5.59 -1.60 12.47
C ASN A 33 -4.57 -2.70 12.09
N THR A 34 -5.02 -3.95 11.96
CA THR A 34 -4.17 -5.04 11.45
C THR A 34 -4.24 -5.04 9.93
N ILE A 35 -3.08 -5.08 9.27
CA ILE A 35 -3.01 -5.24 7.81
C ILE A 35 -3.43 -6.67 7.47
N GLN A 36 -4.53 -6.80 6.73
CA GLN A 36 -5.08 -8.08 6.29
C GLN A 36 -4.67 -8.42 4.85
N TYR A 37 -4.37 -7.40 4.05
CA TYR A 37 -3.88 -7.56 2.68
C TYR A 37 -2.94 -6.41 2.32
N VAL A 38 -1.89 -6.76 1.59
CA VAL A 38 -0.98 -5.79 0.99
C VAL A 38 -0.60 -6.22 -0.42
N GLU A 39 -0.63 -5.26 -1.34
CA GLU A 39 -0.10 -5.41 -2.68
C GLU A 39 0.91 -4.32 -2.95
N TYR A 40 2.13 -4.72 -3.32
CA TYR A 40 3.21 -3.82 -3.73
C TYR A 40 3.46 -4.01 -5.23
N LEU A 41 3.30 -2.95 -6.02
CA LEU A 41 3.51 -3.07 -7.46
C LEU A 41 4.99 -2.94 -7.81
N LYS A 42 5.44 -3.82 -8.73
CA LYS A 42 6.81 -3.80 -9.25
C LYS A 42 7.04 -2.64 -10.21
N GLU A 43 6.04 -2.34 -11.03
CA GLU A 43 6.08 -1.25 -12.03
C GLU A 43 5.00 -0.22 -11.74
N MET A 44 5.34 1.06 -11.75
CA MET A 44 4.41 2.15 -11.40
C MET A 44 3.32 2.39 -12.45
N THR A 45 3.55 1.92 -13.68
CA THR A 45 2.63 1.99 -14.81
C THR A 45 1.56 0.91 -14.77
N ASP A 46 1.78 -0.15 -14.01
CA ASP A 46 0.84 -1.25 -13.90
C ASP A 46 -0.33 -0.87 -12.98
N HIS A 47 -1.46 -1.49 -13.25
CA HIS A 47 -2.60 -1.45 -12.35
C HIS A 47 -2.44 -2.50 -11.25
N PRO A 48 -2.87 -2.22 -10.02
CA PRO A 48 -3.01 -3.23 -9.00
C PRO A 48 -4.03 -4.30 -9.41
N ASP A 49 -3.95 -5.48 -8.80
CA ASP A 49 -5.00 -6.49 -8.91
C ASP A 49 -6.20 -6.12 -8.02
N TYR A 50 -7.09 -5.29 -8.59
CA TYR A 50 -8.29 -4.84 -7.89
C TYR A 50 -9.21 -5.99 -7.49
N GLU A 51 -9.29 -7.06 -8.28
CA GLU A 51 -10.13 -8.21 -7.95
C GLU A 51 -9.55 -8.97 -6.76
N ALA A 52 -8.24 -9.19 -6.71
CA ALA A 52 -7.58 -9.79 -5.55
C ALA A 52 -7.81 -8.95 -4.28
N ALA A 53 -7.65 -7.63 -4.36
CA ALA A 53 -7.91 -6.73 -3.24
C ALA A 53 -9.37 -6.79 -2.77
N LEU A 54 -10.34 -6.72 -3.69
CA LEU A 54 -11.76 -6.79 -3.34
C LEU A 54 -12.15 -8.15 -2.77
N ASN A 55 -11.55 -9.23 -3.24
CA ASN A 55 -11.79 -10.56 -2.68
C ASN A 55 -11.21 -10.68 -1.26
N ALA A 56 -10.00 -10.19 -1.02
CA ALA A 56 -9.43 -10.14 0.33
C ALA A 56 -10.30 -9.30 1.29
N LEU A 57 -10.88 -8.19 0.82
CA LEU A 57 -11.81 -7.40 1.62
C LEU A 57 -13.09 -8.19 1.96
N ARG A 58 -13.65 -8.93 1.02
CA ARG A 58 -14.89 -9.70 1.22
C ARG A 58 -14.73 -10.84 2.23
N GLU A 59 -13.54 -11.42 2.36
CA GLU A 59 -13.26 -12.47 3.35
C GLU A 59 -13.23 -11.96 4.80
N LEU A 60 -13.14 -10.63 4.99
CA LEU A 60 -13.09 -9.99 6.31
C LEU A 60 -14.46 -9.56 6.84
N ILE A 61 -15.51 -9.63 6.01
CA ILE A 61 -16.90 -9.23 6.32
C ILE A 61 -17.74 -10.48 6.61
#